data_AF-A0A5P2XII3-F1
#
_entry.id   AF-A0A5P2XII3-F1
#
_cell.length_a   1.000
_cell.length_b   1.000
_cell.length_c   1.000
_cell.angle_alpha   90.00
_cell.angle_beta   90.00
_cell.angle_gamma   90.00
#
_symmetry.space_group_name_H-M   'P 1'
#
loop_
_entity.id
_entity.type
_entity.pdbx_description
1 polymer ?
#
loop_
_entity_poly.entity_id
_entity_poly.type
_entity_poly.pdbx_seq_one_letter_code
_entity_poly.pdbx_strand_id
1 'polypeptide(L)'
;MMTCLTEAHRVVRAYSTTWYEPVTSMPPGLGEAVTTASLCMRGIDEVEGHPRLSGETKARALRRMSGAWQLRPGETAFAAAVAGWL
;
A
#
# COMPACT_ATOMS: atom_id res chain seq x y z
N MET A 1 5.79 3.49 -21.85
CA MET A 1 4.89 3.94 -20.76
C MET A 1 4.87 2.83 -19.73
N MET A 2 5.24 3.10 -18.48
CA MET A 2 5.27 2.10 -17.40
C MET A 2 3.85 1.94 -16.84
N THR A 3 3.37 0.70 -16.66
CA THR A 3 2.01 0.46 -16.13
C THR A 3 2.00 0.56 -14.61
N CYS A 4 0.85 0.88 -14.01
CA CYS A 4 0.68 0.95 -12.55
C CYS A 4 1.11 -0.34 -11.84
N LEU A 5 0.84 -1.50 -12.46
CA LEU A 5 1.25 -2.81 -11.93
C LEU A 5 2.78 -3.01 -11.94
N THR A 6 3.48 -2.52 -12.98
CA THR A 6 4.94 -2.57 -13.02
C THR A 6 5.57 -1.75 -11.89
N GLU A 7 5.02 -0.56 -11.61
CA GLU A 7 5.48 0.24 -10.47
C GLU A 7 5.15 -0.42 -9.13
N ALA A 8 3.97 -1.01 -9.00
CA ALA A 8 3.58 -1.75 -7.80
C ALA A 8 4.55 -2.92 -7.53
N HIS A 9 4.90 -3.71 -8.55
CA HIS A 9 5.89 -4.78 -8.44
C HIS A 9 7.28 -4.26 -8.05
N ARG A 10 7.70 -3.10 -8.58
CA ARG A 10 8.97 -2.47 -8.19
C ARG A 10 8.99 -2.11 -6.71
N VAL A 11 7.90 -1.56 -6.19
CA VAL A 11 7.77 -1.27 -4.76
C VAL A 11 7.78 -2.55 -3.93
N VAL A 12 7.04 -3.60 -4.32
CA VAL A 12 7.09 -4.91 -3.64
C VAL A 12 8.53 -5.44 -3.56
N ARG A 13 9.29 -5.37 -4.67
CA ARG A 13 10.70 -5.79 -4.70
C ARG A 13 11.57 -5.03 -3.69
N ALA A 14 11.35 -3.73 -3.57
CA ALA A 14 12.13 -2.87 -2.68
C ALA A 14 11.91 -3.22 -1.20
N TYR A 15 10.73 -3.72 -0.84
CA TYR A 15 10.36 -4.01 0.55
C TYR A 15 10.43 -5.50 0.92
N SER A 16 10.40 -6.43 -0.05
CA SER A 16 10.52 -7.85 0.24
C SER A 16 11.08 -8.64 -0.94
N THR A 17 12.30 -9.14 -0.80
CA THR A 17 12.92 -10.06 -1.77
C THR A 17 12.31 -11.45 -1.74
N THR A 18 11.77 -11.89 -0.60
CA THR A 18 11.15 -13.21 -0.43
C THR A 18 9.72 -13.28 -0.96
N TRP A 19 8.97 -12.17 -0.87
CA TRP A 19 7.59 -12.11 -1.40
C TRP A 19 7.52 -11.62 -2.84
N TYR A 20 8.55 -10.96 -3.37
CA TYR A 20 8.54 -10.46 -4.74
C TYR A 20 8.28 -11.55 -5.79
N GLU A 21 9.03 -12.64 -5.73
CA GLU A 21 8.93 -13.69 -6.75
C GLU A 21 7.55 -14.38 -6.73
N PRO A 22 7.01 -14.81 -5.58
CA PRO A 22 5.65 -15.35 -5.51
C PRO A 22 4.55 -14.36 -5.95
N VAL A 23 4.68 -13.07 -5.60
CA VAL A 23 3.68 -12.04 -5.95
C VAL A 23 3.66 -11.78 -7.46
N THR A 24 4.84 -11.67 -8.07
CA THR A 24 4.98 -11.32 -9.50
C THR A 24 4.81 -12.49 -10.46
N SER A 25 4.86 -13.74 -9.98
CA SER A 25 4.64 -14.93 -10.80
C SER A 25 3.17 -15.34 -10.93
N MET A 26 2.25 -14.62 -10.30
CA MET A 26 0.82 -14.95 -10.32
C MET A 26 0.20 -14.74 -11.72
N PRO A 27 -0.82 -15.54 -12.09
CA PRO A 27 -1.53 -15.35 -13.35
C PRO A 27 -2.28 -14.00 -13.38
N PRO A 28 -2.64 -13.50 -14.59
CA PRO A 28 -3.42 -12.28 -14.73
C PRO A 28 -4.72 -12.30 -13.90
N GLY A 29 -5.11 -11.14 -13.37
CA GLY A 29 -6.20 -10.98 -12.42
C GLY A 29 -5.79 -11.28 -10.97
N LEU A 30 -5.03 -12.37 -10.74
CA LEU A 30 -4.55 -12.73 -9.41
C LEU A 30 -3.31 -11.90 -9.01
N GLY A 31 -2.41 -11.64 -9.97
CA GLY A 31 -1.22 -10.82 -9.73
C GLY A 31 -1.54 -9.40 -9.28
N GLU A 32 -2.55 -8.76 -9.86
CA GLU A 32 -3.02 -7.44 -9.45
C GLU A 32 -3.57 -7.45 -8.03
N ALA A 33 -4.40 -8.44 -7.72
CA ALA A 33 -5.03 -8.58 -6.39
C ALA A 33 -3.98 -8.85 -5.30
N VAL A 34 -3.06 -9.81 -5.54
CA VAL A 34 -2.02 -10.18 -4.59
C VAL A 34 -1.01 -9.04 -4.41
N THR A 35 -0.60 -8.37 -5.49
CA THR A 35 0.29 -7.20 -5.41
C THR A 35 -0.35 -6.08 -4.58
N THR A 36 -1.63 -5.78 -4.83
CA THR A 36 -2.37 -4.77 -4.07
C THR A 36 -2.44 -5.14 -2.60
N ALA A 37 -2.79 -6.39 -2.28
CA ALA A 37 -2.86 -6.86 -0.91
C ALA A 37 -1.50 -6.77 -0.20
N SER A 38 -0.41 -7.18 -0.85
CA SER A 38 0.94 -7.08 -0.30
C SER A 38 1.35 -5.63 0.00
N LEU A 39 1.03 -4.69 -0.88
CA LEU A 39 1.34 -3.26 -0.66
C LEU A 39 0.47 -2.63 0.43
N CYS A 40 -0.81 -2.99 0.52
CA CYS A 40 -1.68 -2.55 1.61
C CYS A 40 -1.17 -3.02 2.96
N MET A 41 -0.81 -4.31 3.08
CA MET A 41 -0.21 -4.85 4.30
C MET A 41 1.10 -4.14 4.64
N ARG A 42 1.97 -3.90 3.65
CA ARG A 42 3.22 -3.18 3.88
C ARG A 42 2.99 -1.76 4.40
N GLY A 43 2.01 -1.05 3.83
CA GLY A 43 1.64 0.29 4.29
C GLY A 43 1.16 0.30 5.74
N ILE A 44 0.39 -0.71 6.16
CA ILE A 44 -0.03 -0.88 7.57
C ILE A 44 1.19 -1.12 8.46
N ASP A 45 2.04 -2.08 8.10
CA ASP A 45 3.23 -2.44 8.88
C ASP A 45 4.17 -1.25 9.10
N GLU A 46 4.36 -0.40 8.10
CA GLU A 46 5.20 0.80 8.21
C GLU A 46 4.63 1.80 9.24
N VAL A 47 3.32 2.00 9.27
CA VAL A 47 2.67 2.88 10.25
C VAL A 47 2.73 2.28 11.65
N GLU A 48 2.41 0.99 11.79
CA GLU A 48 2.42 0.28 13.08
C GLU A 48 3.82 0.19 13.68
N GLY A 49 4.82 -0.11 12.85
CA GLY A 49 6.22 -0.25 13.23
C GLY A 49 6.97 1.06 13.42
N HIS A 50 6.41 2.22 13.05
CA HIS A 50 7.16 3.47 13.08
C HIS A 50 7.58 3.86 14.51
N PRO A 51 8.89 4.01 14.82
CA PRO A 51 9.38 4.22 16.19
C PRO A 51 9.14 5.62 16.77
N ARG A 52 8.81 6.61 15.92
CA ARG A 52 8.67 8.03 16.30
C ARG A 52 7.22 8.51 16.34
N LEU A 53 6.26 7.70 15.89
CA LEU A 53 4.85 8.06 15.91
C LEU A 53 4.22 7.67 17.24
N SER A 54 3.45 8.60 17.84
CA SER A 54 2.63 8.29 19.00
C SER A 54 1.53 7.29 18.66
N GLY A 55 1.02 6.55 19.65
CA GLY A 55 -0.09 5.62 19.44
C GLY A 55 -1.33 6.30 18.87
N GLU A 56 -1.62 7.53 19.30
CA GLU A 56 -2.73 8.33 18.76
C GLU A 56 -2.54 8.64 17.28
N THR A 57 -1.34 9.06 16.87
CA THR A 57 -1.03 9.37 15.48
C THR A 57 -1.08 8.12 14.60
N LYS A 58 -0.57 6.98 15.08
CA LYS A 58 -0.72 5.69 14.39
C LYS A 58 -2.19 5.33 14.18
N ALA A 59 -2.98 5.39 15.25
CA ALA A 59 -4.39 5.04 15.19
C ALA A 59 -5.19 5.96 14.25
N ARG A 60 -4.87 7.26 14.23
CA ARG A 60 -5.47 8.24 13.30
C ARG A 60 -5.09 7.93 11.85
N ALA A 61 -3.83 7.65 11.56
CA ALA A 61 -3.37 7.29 10.21
C ALA A 61 -4.06 6.01 9.71
N LEU A 62 -4.04 4.92 10.49
CA LEU A 62 -4.65 3.64 10.12
C LEU A 62 -6.16 3.76 9.84
N ARG A 63 -6.90 4.52 10.65
CA ARG A 63 -8.34 4.79 10.40
C ARG A 63 -8.56 5.53 9.08
N ARG A 64 -7.73 6.53 8.77
CA ARG A 64 -7.82 7.28 7.50
C ARG A 64 -7.47 6.41 6.31
N MET A 65 -6.44 5.57 6.40
CA MET A 65 -6.08 4.57 5.39
C MET A 65 -7.26 3.65 5.08
N SER A 66 -7.88 3.09 6.13
CA SER A 66 -9.05 2.23 6.00
C SER A 66 -10.21 2.93 5.29
N GLY A 67 -10.53 4.17 5.68
CA GLY A 67 -11.55 4.98 5.01
C GLY A 67 -11.21 5.24 3.54
N ALA A 68 -9.98 5.60 3.23
CA ALA A 68 -9.54 5.83 1.86
C ALA A 68 -9.66 4.57 0.99
N TRP A 69 -9.30 3.39 1.49
CA TRP A 69 -9.40 2.14 0.72
C TRP A 69 -10.84 1.70 0.47
N GLN A 70 -11.75 1.91 1.43
CA GLN A 70 -13.16 1.52 1.30
C GLN A 70 -13.93 2.39 0.31
N LEU A 71 -13.51 3.65 0.10
CA LEU A 71 -14.19 4.59 -0.80
C LEU A 71 -13.94 4.31 -2.29
N ARG A 72 -13.04 3.37 -2.65
CA ARG A 72 -12.50 3.19 -4.02
C ARG A 72 -12.24 4.54 -4.74
N PRO A 73 -11.53 5.49 -4.09
CA PRO A 73 -11.29 6.79 -4.69
C PRO A 73 -10.40 6.64 -5.93
N GLY A 74 -10.67 7.41 -6.98
CA GLY A 74 -9.69 7.61 -8.05
C GLY A 74 -8.39 8.20 -7.49
N GLU A 75 -7.29 8.11 -8.25
CA GLU A 75 -5.94 8.50 -7.83
C GLU A 75 -5.86 9.88 -7.15
N THR A 76 -6.55 10.88 -7.69
CA THR A 76 -6.64 12.24 -7.16
C THR A 76 -7.34 12.32 -5.80
N ALA A 77 -8.43 11.56 -5.62
CA ALA A 77 -9.17 11.52 -4.36
C ALA A 77 -8.41 10.72 -3.29
N PHE A 78 -7.64 9.69 -3.67
CA PHE A 78 -6.74 9.00 -2.76
C PHE A 78 -5.63 9.93 -2.28
N ALA A 79 -4.95 10.62 -3.20
CA ALA A 79 -3.90 11.59 -2.89
C ALA A 79 -4.40 12.68 -1.93
N ALA A 80 -5.59 13.25 -2.18
CA ALA A 80 -6.20 14.23 -1.28
C ALA A 80 -6.53 13.65 0.11
N ALA A 81 -7.00 12.40 0.19
CA ALA A 81 -7.28 11.72 1.46
C ALA A 81 -6.01 11.46 2.30
N VAL A 82 -4.86 11.31 1.63
CA VAL A 82 -3.56 11.08 2.27
C VAL A 82 -2.63 12.30 2.34
N ALA A 83 -2.97 13.43 1.73
CA ALA A 83 -2.10 14.61 1.66
C ALA A 83 -1.82 15.26 3.03
N GLY A 84 -2.74 15.14 3.99
CA GLY A 84 -2.57 15.69 5.35
C GLY A 84 -1.76 14.80 6.31
N TRP A 85 -0.90 13.93 5.77
CA TRP A 85 -0.12 12.93 6.53
C TRP A 85 1.35 13.34 6.68
N LEU A 86 1.79 14.34 5.91
CA LEU A 86 3.09 15.04 6.01
C LEU A 86 2.86 16.47 6.51
#